data_AF-A0A9D8LKR9-F1
#
_entry.id   AF-A0A9D8LKR9-F1
#
_cell.length_a   1.000
_cell.length_b   1.000
_cell.length_c   1.000
_cell.angle_alpha   90.00
_cell.angle_beta   90.00
_cell.angle_gamma   90.00
#
_symmetry.space_group_name_H-M   'P 1'
#
loop_
_entity.id
_entity.type
_entity.pdbx_description
1 polymer ?
#
loop_
_entity_poly.entity_id
_entity_poly.type
_entity_poly.pdbx_seq_one_letter_code
_entity_poly.pdbx_strand_id
1 'polypeptide(L)'
;MTQMQPILEAEPSGAPSAGATAIPQDCERLVAALIELSPYRTVLRPLLSDIARIGRANRQISAALTIVELRADFAHTGRLRRADLGPERTALLGFLEYIRFASPDFLRSVGEWPVGGMRDRG
;
A
#
# COMPACT_ATOMS: atom_id res chain seq x y z
N MET A 1 43.94 -11.31 -44.99
CA MET A 1 42.73 -11.29 -45.84
C MET A 1 42.23 -12.71 -45.98
N THR A 2 41.16 -13.08 -45.26
CA THR A 2 40.18 -14.13 -45.62
C THR A 2 38.94 -13.87 -44.77
N GLN A 3 37.83 -13.56 -45.43
CA GLN A 3 36.49 -13.46 -44.83
C GLN A 3 35.94 -14.87 -44.57
N MET A 4 35.19 -15.02 -43.48
CA MET A 4 34.02 -15.91 -43.40
C MET A 4 32.97 -15.21 -42.54
N GLN A 5 31.90 -14.73 -43.18
CA GLN A 5 30.59 -14.60 -42.54
C GLN A 5 29.83 -15.91 -42.75
N PRO A 6 28.85 -16.20 -41.87
CA PRO A 6 27.51 -16.39 -42.41
C PRO A 6 26.46 -15.57 -41.66
N ILE A 7 25.36 -15.37 -42.38
CA ILE A 7 24.21 -14.49 -42.14
C ILE A 7 23.07 -15.32 -41.51
N LEU A 8 22.07 -14.64 -40.96
CA LEU A 8 20.78 -15.10 -40.39
C LEU A 8 20.89 -15.58 -38.93
N GLU A 9 20.13 -15.05 -37.96
CA GLU A 9 18.68 -14.84 -37.99
C GLU A 9 18.30 -13.53 -37.28
N ALA A 10 17.46 -12.73 -37.94
CA ALA A 10 16.68 -11.69 -37.29
C ALA A 10 15.52 -12.37 -36.56
N GLU A 11 15.62 -12.49 -35.24
CA GLU A 11 14.49 -12.90 -34.40
C GLU A 11 13.59 -11.67 -34.08
N PRO A 12 12.28 -11.88 -33.98
CA PRO A 12 11.28 -10.92 -34.46
C PRO A 12 10.86 -9.86 -33.44
N SER A 13 10.53 -8.71 -34.02
CA SER A 13 9.69 -7.65 -33.49
C SER A 13 8.34 -8.15 -32.95
N GLY A 14 8.01 -7.70 -31.73
CA GLY A 14 6.65 -7.70 -31.13
C GLY A 14 6.29 -9.01 -30.41
N ALA A 15 5.73 -9.05 -29.21
CA ALA A 15 5.02 -8.08 -28.36
C ALA A 15 4.78 -8.76 -26.98
N PRO A 16 4.14 -8.14 -25.98
CA PRO A 16 3.81 -6.73 -25.83
C PRO A 16 4.59 -6.08 -24.69
N SER A 17 4.87 -4.79 -24.85
CA SER A 17 4.85 -3.89 -23.70
C SER A 17 3.46 -4.05 -23.06
N ALA A 18 3.37 -4.80 -21.97
CA ALA A 18 2.22 -4.72 -21.07
C ALA A 18 2.29 -3.36 -20.37
N GLY A 19 2.04 -2.33 -21.15
CA GLY A 19 1.59 -1.03 -20.66
C GLY A 19 0.26 -1.26 -19.96
N ALA A 20 0.36 -1.52 -18.66
CA ALA A 20 -0.61 -1.03 -17.71
C ALA A 20 0.19 -0.47 -16.53
N THR A 21 0.94 0.61 -16.78
CA THR A 21 1.32 1.59 -15.74
C THR A 21 0.07 2.33 -15.26
N ALA A 22 -0.97 1.58 -14.91
CA ALA A 22 -2.27 2.04 -14.47
C ALA A 22 -2.54 1.43 -13.11
N ILE A 23 -1.59 1.57 -12.18
CA ILE A 23 -1.79 1.08 -10.81
C ILE A 23 -1.27 2.11 -9.80
N PRO A 24 -1.72 3.38 -9.78
CA PRO A 24 -1.77 4.10 -8.51
C PRO A 24 -3.14 3.94 -7.85
N GLN A 25 -4.20 3.95 -8.65
CA GLN A 25 -5.58 4.07 -8.18
C GLN A 25 -6.12 2.80 -7.49
N ASP A 26 -5.71 1.61 -7.92
CA ASP A 26 -6.26 0.36 -7.37
C ASP A 26 -5.84 0.11 -5.92
N CYS A 27 -4.57 0.42 -5.60
CA CYS A 27 -4.06 0.34 -4.23
C CYS A 27 -4.82 1.30 -3.31
N GLU A 28 -5.06 2.53 -3.75
CA GLU A 28 -5.78 3.53 -2.96
C GLU A 28 -7.25 3.12 -2.73
N ARG A 29 -7.91 2.51 -3.73
CA ARG A 29 -9.28 1.98 -3.57
C ARG A 29 -9.34 0.82 -2.58
N LEU A 30 -8.38 -0.10 -2.62
CA LEU A 30 -8.29 -1.20 -1.67
C LEU A 30 -8.01 -0.69 -0.25
N VAL A 31 -7.08 0.26 -0.10
CA VAL A 31 -6.77 0.89 1.19
C VAL A 31 -7.98 1.65 1.73
N ALA A 32 -8.73 2.35 0.87
CA ALA A 32 -9.97 3.00 1.27
C ALA A 32 -10.99 1.98 1.82
N ALA A 33 -11.19 0.86 1.12
CA ALA A 33 -12.06 -0.21 1.60
C ALA A 33 -11.58 -0.81 2.93
N LEU A 34 -10.27 -0.97 3.11
CA LEU A 34 -9.68 -1.43 4.37
C LEU A 34 -9.91 -0.42 5.51
N ILE A 35 -9.76 0.88 5.24
CA ILE A 35 -10.05 1.96 6.20
C ILE A 35 -11.52 1.90 6.64
N GLU A 36 -12.47 1.62 5.74
CA GLU A 36 -13.88 1.47 6.11
C GLU A 36 -14.14 0.33 7.10
N LEU A 37 -13.32 -0.72 7.08
CA LEU A 37 -13.42 -1.83 8.03
C LEU A 37 -12.84 -1.50 9.42
N SER A 38 -12.05 -0.43 9.53
CA SER A 38 -11.34 0.00 10.74
C SER A 38 -12.25 0.80 11.68
N PRO A 39 -12.09 0.64 13.02
CA PRO A 39 -12.76 1.51 13.99
C PRO A 39 -12.28 2.98 13.89
N TYR A 40 -11.11 3.24 13.31
CA TYR A 40 -10.50 4.57 13.22
C TYR A 40 -10.75 5.28 11.88
N ARG A 41 -11.73 4.81 11.09
CA ARG A 41 -12.00 5.31 9.73
C ARG A 41 -12.09 6.83 9.61
N THR A 42 -12.71 7.50 10.59
CA THR A 42 -12.86 8.96 10.59
C THR A 42 -11.52 9.69 10.62
N VAL A 43 -10.54 9.15 11.34
CA VAL A 43 -9.20 9.74 11.47
C VAL A 43 -8.28 9.34 10.32
N LEU A 44 -8.47 8.13 9.78
CA LEU A 44 -7.62 7.59 8.72
C LEU A 44 -8.01 8.06 7.31
N ARG A 45 -9.30 8.33 7.06
CA ARG A 45 -9.80 8.78 5.74
C ARG A 45 -9.04 9.98 5.16
N PRO A 46 -8.76 11.07 5.90
CA PRO A 46 -7.99 12.20 5.37
C PRO A 46 -6.54 11.85 4.99
N LEU A 47 -6.00 10.74 5.53
CA LEU A 47 -4.63 10.28 5.31
C LEU A 47 -4.55 9.21 4.22
N LEU A 48 -5.64 8.92 3.50
CA LEU A 48 -5.74 7.80 2.55
C LEU A 48 -4.55 7.73 1.59
N SER A 49 -4.23 8.82 0.90
CA SER A 49 -3.17 8.82 -0.10
C SER A 49 -1.78 8.57 0.51
N ASP A 50 -1.53 9.07 1.73
CA ASP A 50 -0.29 8.78 2.47
C ASP A 50 -0.23 7.33 2.95
N ILE A 51 -1.33 6.80 3.49
CA ILE A 51 -1.43 5.40 3.92
C ILE A 51 -1.16 4.48 2.72
N ALA A 52 -1.75 4.77 1.54
CA ALA A 52 -1.54 4.00 0.32
C ALA A 52 -0.09 4.07 -0.16
N ARG A 53 0.52 5.26 -0.14
CA ARG A 53 1.93 5.47 -0.48
C ARG A 53 2.87 4.68 0.44
N ILE A 54 2.67 4.77 1.75
CA ILE A 54 3.47 4.05 2.76
C ILE A 54 3.25 2.54 2.64
N GLY A 55 2.00 2.11 2.48
CA GLY A 55 1.64 0.69 2.35
C GLY A 55 2.31 0.03 1.14
N ARG A 56 2.39 0.73 0.00
CA ARG A 56 3.14 0.27 -1.17
C ARG A 56 4.65 0.23 -0.94
N ALA A 57 5.21 1.23 -0.26
CA ALA A 57 6.64 1.29 0.02
C ALA A 57 7.09 0.20 1.01
N ASN A 58 6.19 -0.22 1.91
CA ASN A 58 6.44 -1.31 2.84
C ASN A 58 6.19 -2.67 2.18
N ARG A 59 7.26 -3.43 1.92
CA ARG A 59 7.17 -4.73 1.21
C ARG A 59 6.19 -5.71 1.86
N GLN A 60 6.15 -5.78 3.18
CA GLN A 60 5.25 -6.70 3.89
C GLN A 60 3.79 -6.29 3.73
N ILE A 61 3.48 -5.00 3.88
CA ILE A 61 2.12 -4.48 3.70
C ILE A 61 1.69 -4.57 2.24
N SER A 62 2.58 -4.23 1.30
CA SER A 62 2.30 -4.38 -0.14
C SER A 62 1.98 -5.83 -0.51
N ALA A 63 2.74 -6.80 0.00
CA ALA A 63 2.46 -8.21 -0.25
C ALA A 63 1.11 -8.65 0.34
N ALA A 64 0.81 -8.22 1.57
CA ALA A 64 -0.47 -8.49 2.23
C ALA A 64 -1.66 -7.89 1.45
N LEU A 65 -1.51 -6.66 0.95
CA LEU A 65 -2.53 -6.00 0.11
C LEU A 65 -2.78 -6.80 -1.17
N THR A 66 -1.72 -7.22 -1.88
CA THR A 66 -1.87 -8.04 -3.10
C THR A 66 -2.56 -9.37 -2.84
N ILE A 67 -2.23 -10.06 -1.73
CA ILE A 67 -2.87 -11.33 -1.37
C ILE A 67 -4.37 -11.12 -1.10
N VAL A 68 -4.73 -10.07 -0.36
CA VAL A 68 -6.12 -9.76 -0.04
C VAL A 68 -6.90 -9.30 -1.27
N GLU A 69 -6.28 -8.50 -2.14
CA GLU A 69 -6.87 -8.06 -3.41
C GLU A 69 -7.31 -9.25 -4.26
N LEU A 70 -6.42 -10.24 -4.41
CA LEU A 70 -6.68 -11.48 -5.15
C LEU A 70 -7.76 -12.33 -4.45
N ARG A 71 -7.67 -12.50 -3.12
CA ARG A 71 -8.62 -13.33 -2.36
C ARG A 71 -10.04 -12.77 -2.40
N ALA A 72 -10.18 -11.45 -2.32
CA ALA A 72 -11.46 -10.76 -2.36
C ALA A 72 -12.02 -10.59 -3.78
N ASP A 73 -11.24 -10.95 -4.81
CA ASP A 73 -11.52 -10.59 -6.20
C ASP A 73 -11.81 -9.08 -6.34
N PHE A 74 -11.02 -8.25 -5.65
CA PHE A 74 -11.35 -6.84 -5.42
C PHE A 74 -11.28 -6.02 -6.71
N ALA A 75 -10.38 -6.36 -7.63
CA ALA A 75 -10.28 -5.69 -8.93
C ALA A 75 -11.59 -5.74 -9.72
N HIS A 76 -12.36 -6.83 -9.59
CA HIS A 76 -13.63 -7.00 -10.29
C HIS A 76 -14.83 -6.58 -9.45
N THR A 77 -14.82 -6.87 -8.14
CA THR A 77 -15.98 -6.64 -7.28
C THR A 77 -15.99 -5.26 -6.63
N GLY A 78 -14.83 -4.64 -6.42
CA GLY A 78 -14.64 -3.42 -5.64
C GLY A 78 -15.11 -3.54 -4.19
N ARG A 79 -15.30 -4.77 -3.68
CA ARG A 79 -15.87 -5.03 -2.36
C ARG A 79 -14.89 -5.81 -1.50
N LEU A 80 -14.69 -5.33 -0.28
CA LEU A 80 -13.84 -5.97 0.71
C LEU A 80 -14.66 -6.29 1.96
N ARG A 81 -14.64 -7.55 2.39
CA ARG A 81 -15.28 -8.01 3.63
C ARG A 81 -14.21 -8.39 4.65
N ARG A 82 -14.58 -8.42 5.92
CA ARG A 82 -13.67 -8.83 7.01
C ARG A 82 -13.15 -10.26 6.84
N ALA A 83 -13.96 -11.15 6.26
CA ALA A 83 -13.55 -12.54 5.99
C ALA A 83 -12.42 -12.63 4.95
N ASP A 84 -12.38 -11.70 3.99
CA ASP A 84 -11.40 -11.71 2.90
C ASP A 84 -9.99 -11.31 3.38
N LEU A 85 -9.89 -10.66 4.54
CA LEU A 85 -8.61 -10.29 5.13
C LEU A 85 -7.76 -11.50 5.54
N GLY A 86 -8.40 -12.64 5.85
CA GLY A 86 -7.72 -13.89 6.16
C GLY A 86 -6.57 -13.75 7.18
N PRO A 87 -5.45 -14.48 7.00
CA PRO A 87 -4.26 -14.39 7.84
C PRO A 87 -3.63 -13.00 7.91
N GLU A 88 -3.78 -12.19 6.87
CA GLU A 88 -3.16 -10.87 6.72
C GLU A 88 -3.88 -9.79 7.56
N ARG A 89 -5.06 -10.12 8.11
CA ARG A 89 -5.88 -9.22 8.94
C ARG A 89 -5.07 -8.48 9.99
N THR A 90 -4.24 -9.20 10.76
CA THR A 90 -3.49 -8.61 11.87
C THR A 90 -2.44 -7.62 11.35
N ALA A 91 -1.73 -7.95 10.27
CA ALA A 91 -0.73 -7.06 9.69
C ALA A 91 -1.39 -5.78 9.12
N LEU A 92 -2.49 -5.94 8.39
CA LEU A 92 -3.18 -4.81 7.74
C LEU A 92 -3.89 -3.89 8.73
N LEU A 93 -4.62 -4.45 9.70
CA LEU A 93 -5.30 -3.63 10.71
C LEU A 93 -4.31 -3.05 11.74
N GLY A 94 -3.28 -3.81 12.11
CA GLY A 94 -2.20 -3.32 12.97
C GLY A 94 -1.41 -2.18 12.34
N PHE A 95 -1.20 -2.21 11.02
CA PHE A 95 -0.62 -1.08 10.28
C PHE A 95 -1.49 0.18 10.38
N LEU A 96 -2.81 0.06 10.21
CA LEU A 96 -3.72 1.19 10.37
C LEU A 96 -3.77 1.71 11.82
N GLU A 97 -3.72 0.81 12.80
CA GLU A 97 -3.62 1.14 14.22
C GLU A 97 -2.34 1.93 14.53
N TYR A 98 -1.20 1.46 14.01
CA TYR A 98 0.07 2.16 14.16
C TYR A 98 -0.01 3.61 13.65
N ILE A 99 -0.59 3.82 12.47
CA ILE A 99 -0.79 5.16 11.92
C ILE A 99 -1.74 6.00 12.79
N ARG A 100 -2.84 5.41 13.28
CA ARG A 100 -3.75 6.09 14.21
C ARG A 100 -3.04 6.52 15.49
N PHE A 101 -2.17 5.68 16.05
CA PHE A 101 -1.45 5.99 17.29
C PHE A 101 -0.27 6.94 17.08
N ALA A 102 0.28 7.01 15.86
CA ALA A 102 1.24 8.03 15.48
C ALA A 102 0.59 9.39 15.11
N SER A 103 -0.74 9.47 15.04
CA SER A 103 -1.42 10.71 14.65
C SER A 103 -1.31 11.81 15.72
N PRO A 104 -1.16 13.09 15.34
CA PRO A 104 -1.07 14.20 16.30
C PRO A 104 -2.27 14.30 17.25
N ASP A 105 -3.45 13.90 16.78
CA ASP A 105 -4.66 13.84 17.61
C ASP A 105 -4.51 12.83 18.77
N PHE A 106 -4.02 11.62 18.47
CA PHE A 106 -3.72 10.63 19.51
C PHE A 106 -2.68 11.14 20.50
N LEU A 107 -1.56 11.65 19.97
CA LEU A 107 -0.41 12.06 20.77
C LEU A 107 -0.77 13.20 21.72
N ARG A 108 -1.66 14.11 21.31
CA ARG A 108 -2.23 15.13 22.21
C ARG A 108 -3.14 14.52 23.28
N SER A 109 -3.95 13.53 22.93
CA SER A 109 -4.92 12.91 23.85
C SER A 109 -4.28 12.13 25.02
N VAL A 110 -3.08 11.59 24.81
CA VAL A 110 -2.36 10.82 25.85
C VAL A 110 -1.47 11.69 26.75
N GLY A 111 -1.45 13.02 26.53
CA GLY A 111 -0.61 13.97 27.26
C GLY A 111 0.85 13.87 26.79
N GLU A 112 1.23 14.79 25.89
CA GLU A 112 2.60 15.04 25.38
C GLU A 112 3.59 13.86 25.31
N TRP A 113 3.86 13.37 24.09
CA TRP A 113 5.15 12.73 23.83
C TRP A 113 6.19 13.81 23.48
N PRO A 114 7.33 13.94 24.20
CA PRO A 114 8.35 14.91 23.83
C PRO A 114 9.13 14.35 22.64
N VAL A 115 8.80 14.78 21.43
CA VAL A 115 9.73 14.67 20.30
C VAL A 115 10.65 15.89 20.33
N GLY A 116 11.62 15.84 21.25
CA GLY A 116 12.83 16.64 21.37
C GLY A 116 12.83 18.08 20.81
N GLY A 117 12.86 19.08 21.70
CA GLY A 117 13.44 20.37 21.32
C GLY A 117 12.99 21.65 22.03
N MET A 118 12.79 21.66 23.35
CA MET A 118 13.16 22.85 24.14
C MET A 118 13.38 22.43 25.59
N ARG A 119 14.65 22.41 25.99
CA ARG A 119 14.99 22.53 27.41
C ARG A 119 14.63 23.97 27.77
N ASP A 120 13.52 24.14 28.45
CA ASP A 120 13.22 25.36 29.18
C ASP A 120 14.37 25.57 30.18
N ARG A 121 15.23 26.55 29.92
CA ARG A 121 16.14 27.10 30.91
C ARG A 121 15.58 28.47 31.27
N GLY A 122 14.65 28.47 32.24
CA GLY A 122 14.50 29.58 33.17
C GLY A 122 15.62 29.55 34.20
#